data_AF-A0AAW0H450-F1
#
_entry.id   AF-A0AAW0H450-F1
#
_cell.length_a   1.000
_cell.length_b   1.000
_cell.length_c   1.000
_cell.angle_alpha   90.00
_cell.angle_beta   90.00
_cell.angle_gamma   90.00
#
_symmetry.space_group_name_H-M   'P 1'
#
loop_
_entity.id
_entity.type
_entity.pdbx_description
1 polymer ?
#
loop_
_entity_poly.entity_id
_entity_poly.type
_entity_poly.pdbx_seq_one_letter_code
_entity_poly.pdbx_strand_id
1 'polypeptide(L)'
;MARQLQEEEKSSGPRAPAPAPREQYPQQPGGLAPLRTDMRVPTQLLGLLLLWFTGARCDIQMTQSPAFLTASLGDSVTITCRASEGIYNALAWYQQKPGNPPKLLIYSAKSLADGVPSRFSGSGSSTQYSLKIGDLQPEDIATYYCQQGWSTPPTVIQAMT
;
A
#
# COMPACT_ATOMS: atom_id res chain seq x y z
N MET A 1 1.81 6.35 53.75
CA MET A 1 1.80 4.97 54.29
C MET A 1 0.36 4.54 54.49
N ALA A 2 -0.19 3.75 53.57
CA ALA A 2 -1.48 3.08 53.74
C ALA A 2 -1.29 1.66 53.20
N ARG A 3 -1.29 0.65 54.10
CA ARG A 3 -1.18 -0.76 53.73
C ARG A 3 -2.56 -1.26 53.33
N GLN A 4 -2.67 -1.79 52.12
CA GLN A 4 -3.85 -2.47 51.60
C GLN A 4 -3.99 -3.87 52.23
N LEU A 5 -5.24 -4.28 52.46
CA LEU A 5 -5.65 -5.65 52.76
C LEU A 5 -5.50 -6.49 51.49
N GLN A 6 -4.94 -7.69 51.61
CA GLN A 6 -4.84 -8.66 50.52
C GLN A 6 -5.50 -9.96 51.00
N GLU A 7 -6.65 -10.28 50.41
CA GLU A 7 -7.36 -11.55 50.56
C GLU A 7 -6.57 -12.65 49.85
N GLU A 8 -6.34 -13.78 50.53
CA GLU A 8 -5.87 -15.01 49.88
C GLU A 8 -7.05 -15.67 49.15
N GLU A 9 -7.07 -15.52 47.82
CA GLU A 9 -7.92 -16.32 46.95
C GLU A 9 -7.34 -17.73 46.82
N LYS A 10 -7.97 -18.69 47.50
CA LYS A 10 -7.66 -20.12 47.44
C LYS A 10 -7.99 -20.67 46.05
N SER A 11 -6.99 -20.72 45.17
CA SER A 11 -7.06 -21.30 43.83
C SER A 11 -7.48 -22.77 43.87
N SER A 12 -8.72 -23.05 43.46
CA SER A 12 -9.23 -24.41 43.25
C SER A 12 -9.03 -24.81 41.79
N GLY A 13 -8.03 -25.65 41.53
CA GLY A 13 -7.80 -26.20 40.19
C GLY A 13 -8.95 -27.10 39.71
N PRO A 14 -9.21 -27.18 38.39
CA PRO A 14 -10.32 -27.96 37.86
C PRO A 14 -10.10 -29.47 38.04
N ARG A 15 -11.14 -30.15 38.51
CA ARG A 15 -11.20 -31.60 38.73
C ARG A 15 -11.26 -32.35 37.39
N ALA A 16 -10.38 -33.33 37.20
CA ALA A 16 -10.37 -34.18 36.01
C ALA A 16 -11.69 -35.00 35.87
N PRO A 17 -12.24 -35.16 34.67
CA PRO A 17 -13.43 -35.99 34.45
C PRO A 17 -13.10 -37.49 34.50
N ALA A 18 -14.06 -38.27 34.99
CA ALA A 18 -13.97 -39.73 35.11
C ALA A 18 -13.94 -40.42 33.72
N PRO A 19 -13.33 -41.61 33.60
CA PRO A 19 -13.31 -42.35 32.34
C PRO A 19 -14.69 -42.94 32.00
N ALA A 20 -15.07 -42.86 30.72
CA ALA A 20 -16.32 -43.39 30.21
C ALA A 20 -16.31 -44.94 30.10
N PRO A 21 -17.48 -45.62 30.13
CA PRO A 21 -17.57 -47.07 29.96
C PRO A 21 -17.25 -47.49 28.52
N ARG A 22 -16.66 -48.67 28.34
CA ARG A 22 -16.48 -49.29 27.01
C ARG A 22 -17.82 -49.81 26.48
N GLU A 23 -18.35 -49.15 25.46
CA GLU A 23 -19.45 -49.70 24.64
C GLU A 23 -18.89 -50.68 23.59
N GLN A 24 -19.41 -51.89 23.60
CA GLN A 24 -19.09 -52.95 22.64
C GLN A 24 -20.15 -52.95 21.54
N TYR A 25 -19.78 -52.54 20.32
CA TYR A 25 -20.70 -52.48 19.18
C TYR A 25 -20.94 -53.88 18.56
N PRO A 26 -22.16 -54.20 18.08
CA PRO A 26 -22.46 -55.46 17.40
C PRO A 26 -21.75 -55.56 16.03
N GLN A 27 -21.36 -56.79 15.65
CA GLN A 27 -20.79 -57.12 14.34
C GLN A 27 -21.82 -56.88 13.21
N GLN A 28 -21.44 -56.11 12.19
CA GLN A 28 -22.23 -55.87 10.97
C GLN A 28 -22.09 -57.03 9.97
N PRO A 29 -23.19 -57.48 9.32
CA PRO A 29 -23.11 -58.41 8.20
C PRO A 29 -22.99 -57.67 6.85
N GLY A 30 -22.19 -58.25 5.95
CA GLY A 30 -22.46 -58.27 4.52
C GLY A 30 -22.12 -57.02 3.72
N GLY A 31 -21.12 -57.16 2.83
CA GLY A 31 -20.60 -56.12 1.96
C GLY A 31 -21.65 -55.41 1.09
N LEU A 32 -21.53 -54.08 1.07
CA LEU A 32 -21.98 -53.21 -0.01
C LEU A 32 -20.74 -52.84 -0.84
N ALA A 33 -20.85 -53.02 -2.16
CA ALA A 33 -19.79 -52.72 -3.12
C ALA A 33 -19.20 -51.31 -2.91
N PRO A 34 -17.90 -51.11 -3.12
CA PRO A 34 -17.33 -49.78 -3.05
C PRO A 34 -17.88 -48.98 -4.23
N LEU A 35 -18.78 -48.03 -3.96
CA LEU A 35 -18.93 -46.89 -4.85
C LEU A 35 -17.60 -46.15 -4.78
N ARG A 36 -16.76 -46.43 -5.79
CA ARG A 36 -15.54 -45.71 -6.08
C ARG A 36 -15.91 -44.25 -6.33
N THR A 37 -15.96 -43.46 -5.27
CA THR A 37 -15.85 -42.00 -5.38
C THR A 37 -14.40 -41.72 -5.76
N ASP A 38 -14.11 -41.89 -7.04
CA ASP A 38 -12.97 -41.26 -7.68
C ASP A 38 -13.24 -39.75 -7.61
N MET A 39 -12.92 -39.12 -6.47
CA MET A 39 -12.83 -37.67 -6.39
C MET A 39 -11.53 -37.25 -7.09
N ARG A 40 -11.41 -37.62 -8.36
CA ARG A 40 -10.59 -36.90 -9.32
C ARG A 40 -11.31 -35.58 -9.52
N VAL A 41 -11.03 -34.62 -8.64
CA VAL A 41 -10.96 -33.25 -9.12
C VAL A 41 -10.07 -33.33 -10.36
N PRO A 42 -10.57 -33.03 -11.57
CA PRO A 42 -9.78 -33.15 -12.76
C PRO A 42 -8.51 -32.34 -12.50
N THR A 43 -7.33 -32.91 -12.66
CA THR A 43 -6.06 -32.18 -12.55
C THR A 43 -6.08 -30.94 -13.46
N GLN A 44 -6.91 -31.01 -14.51
CA GLN A 44 -7.32 -29.92 -15.41
C GLN A 44 -8.00 -28.74 -14.71
N LEU A 45 -8.87 -28.97 -13.71
CA LEU A 45 -9.57 -27.91 -12.97
C LEU A 45 -8.62 -27.15 -12.02
N LEU A 46 -7.67 -27.85 -11.39
CA LEU A 46 -6.63 -27.22 -10.56
C LEU A 46 -5.68 -26.38 -11.43
N GLY A 47 -5.29 -26.91 -12.59
CA GLY A 47 -4.49 -26.17 -13.58
C GLY A 47 -5.21 -24.95 -14.15
N LEU A 48 -6.50 -25.07 -14.44
CA LEU A 48 -7.34 -23.93 -14.84
C LEU A 48 -7.44 -22.90 -13.73
N LEU A 49 -7.61 -23.28 -12.45
CA LEU A 49 -7.69 -22.35 -11.32
C LEU A 49 -6.37 -21.57 -11.09
N LEU A 50 -5.22 -22.21 -11.27
CA LEU A 50 -3.90 -21.59 -11.13
C LEU A 50 -3.60 -20.55 -12.23
N LEU A 51 -4.21 -20.69 -13.42
CA LEU A 51 -4.09 -19.72 -14.52
C LEU A 51 -4.82 -18.38 -14.26
N TRP A 52 -5.71 -18.30 -13.25
CA TRP A 52 -6.36 -17.04 -12.87
C TRP A 52 -5.57 -16.23 -11.81
N PHE A 53 -4.63 -16.86 -11.10
CA PHE A 53 -3.88 -16.21 -10.03
C PHE A 53 -2.60 -15.50 -10.52
N THR A 54 -2.18 -15.74 -11.76
CA THR A 54 -1.01 -15.06 -12.34
C THR A 54 -1.40 -13.71 -12.95
N GLY A 55 -1.62 -12.66 -12.15
CA GLY A 55 -1.71 -11.34 -12.77
C GLY A 55 -2.24 -10.13 -12.00
N ALA A 56 -2.54 -10.19 -10.70
CA ALA A 56 -2.83 -8.96 -9.97
C ALA A 56 -1.52 -8.18 -9.73
N ARG A 57 -1.19 -7.24 -10.63
CA ARG A 57 -0.12 -6.25 -10.38
C ARG A 57 -0.65 -5.19 -9.43
N CYS A 58 -0.14 -5.16 -8.19
CA CYS A 58 -0.38 -4.07 -7.24
C CYS A 58 0.60 -2.93 -7.53
N ASP A 59 0.36 -2.18 -8.61
CA ASP A 59 1.10 -0.95 -8.90
C ASP A 59 0.42 0.22 -8.19
N ILE A 60 1.21 1.01 -7.45
CA ILE A 60 0.70 2.23 -6.79
C ILE A 60 0.43 3.28 -7.86
N GLN A 61 -0.83 3.68 -8.02
CA GLN A 61 -1.20 4.70 -8.98
C GLN A 61 -0.94 6.10 -8.42
N MET A 62 -0.34 6.96 -9.25
CA MET A 62 -0.05 8.36 -8.92
C MET A 62 -0.93 9.30 -9.75
N THR A 63 -1.72 10.13 -9.08
CA THR A 63 -2.63 11.11 -9.72
C THR A 63 -2.23 12.52 -9.32
N GLN A 64 -2.00 13.39 -10.30
CA GLN A 64 -1.56 14.77 -10.08
C GLN A 64 -2.63 15.78 -10.51
N SER A 65 -2.75 16.89 -9.79
CA SER A 65 -3.66 17.99 -10.12
C SER A 65 -3.05 19.35 -9.79
N PRO A 66 -3.24 20.37 -10.65
CA PRO A 66 -3.90 20.30 -11.95
C PRO A 66 -3.00 19.63 -13.01
N ALA A 67 -3.59 19.13 -14.10
CA ALA A 67 -2.84 18.58 -15.23
C ALA A 67 -2.11 19.66 -16.04
N PHE A 68 -2.71 20.85 -16.12
CA PHE A 68 -2.12 22.04 -16.70
C PHE A 68 -2.56 23.27 -15.90
N LEU A 69 -1.68 24.25 -15.77
CA LEU A 69 -1.99 25.51 -15.10
C LEU A 69 -1.33 26.66 -15.84
N THR A 70 -2.04 27.80 -15.87
CA THR A 70 -1.50 29.07 -16.34
C THR A 70 -1.43 30.01 -15.15
N ALA A 71 -0.28 30.64 -14.95
CA ALA A 71 -0.03 31.57 -13.85
C ALA A 71 0.89 32.71 -14.33
N SER A 72 0.87 33.83 -13.61
CA SER A 72 1.71 34.99 -13.88
C SER A 72 3.03 34.89 -13.09
N LEU A 73 4.04 35.63 -13.55
CA LEU A 73 5.28 35.77 -12.77
C LEU A 73 4.97 36.40 -11.41
N GLY A 74 5.63 35.93 -10.36
CA GLY A 74 5.38 36.32 -8.98
C GLY A 74 4.21 35.59 -8.31
N ASP A 75 3.35 34.88 -9.05
CA ASP A 75 2.28 34.08 -8.45
C ASP A 75 2.86 32.93 -7.61
N SER A 76 2.05 32.45 -6.66
CA SER A 76 2.32 31.19 -5.98
C SER A 76 1.38 30.11 -6.49
N VAL A 77 1.96 28.99 -6.92
CA VAL A 77 1.21 27.84 -7.44
C VAL A 77 1.42 26.62 -6.56
N THR A 78 0.39 25.77 -6.51
CA THR A 78 0.43 24.50 -5.79
C THR A 78 0.00 23.38 -6.71
N ILE A 79 0.84 22.36 -6.81
CA ILE A 79 0.58 21.12 -7.51
C ILE A 79 0.38 20.04 -6.45
N THR A 80 -0.66 19.24 -6.61
CA THR A 80 -1.01 18.16 -5.67
C THR A 80 -0.77 16.81 -6.32
N CYS A 81 -0.37 15.83 -5.53
CA CYS A 81 -0.17 14.46 -5.96
C CYS A 81 -0.78 13.51 -4.94
N ARG A 82 -1.56 12.55 -5.43
CA ARG A 82 -2.24 11.52 -4.64
C ARG A 82 -1.77 10.14 -5.06
N ALA A 83 -1.33 9.35 -4.10
CA ALA A 83 -1.06 7.93 -4.27
C ALA A 83 -2.32 7.12 -3.95
N SER A 84 -2.53 6.00 -4.67
CA SER A 84 -3.63 5.06 -4.38
C SER A 84 -3.48 4.36 -3.03
N GLU A 85 -2.25 4.28 -2.53
CA GLU A 85 -1.87 3.60 -1.28
C GLU A 85 -0.92 4.46 -0.45
N GLY A 86 -0.74 4.12 0.83
CA GLY A 86 0.14 4.86 1.73
C GLY A 86 1.62 4.63 1.42
N ILE A 87 2.32 5.69 0.99
CA ILE A 87 3.76 5.67 0.66
C ILE A 87 4.61 6.46 1.67
N TYR A 88 4.05 6.76 2.85
CA TYR A 88 4.69 7.54 3.92
C TYR A 88 5.31 8.85 3.44
N ASN A 89 6.63 8.95 3.37
CA ASN A 89 7.38 10.09 2.83
C ASN A 89 8.18 9.71 1.58
N ALA A 90 8.02 8.52 1.03
CA ALA A 90 8.73 8.02 -0.14
C ALA A 90 8.19 8.64 -1.44
N LEU A 91 8.24 9.97 -1.54
CA LEU A 91 7.84 10.74 -2.70
C LEU A 91 8.94 11.73 -3.10
N ALA A 92 9.18 11.82 -4.40
CA ALA A 92 10.05 12.81 -5.00
C ALA A 92 9.29 13.67 -6.03
N TRP A 93 9.69 14.94 -6.13
CA TRP A 93 9.21 15.88 -7.14
C TRP A 93 10.32 16.20 -8.13
N TYR A 94 9.97 16.23 -9.40
CA TYR A 94 10.88 16.54 -10.50
C TYR A 94 10.34 17.69 -11.35
N GLN A 95 11.25 18.48 -11.90
CA GLN A 95 11.00 19.48 -12.93
C GLN A 95 11.63 19.02 -14.24
N GLN A 96 10.88 19.06 -15.33
CA GLN A 96 11.39 18.78 -16.67
C GLN A 96 11.12 19.95 -17.59
N LYS A 97 12.20 20.59 -18.05
CA LYS A 97 12.14 21.59 -19.11
C LYS A 97 12.12 20.91 -20.48
N PRO A 98 11.50 21.52 -21.49
CA PRO A 98 11.57 21.00 -22.86
C PRO A 98 13.02 20.69 -23.28
N GLY A 99 13.24 19.50 -23.83
CA GLY A 99 14.56 19.05 -24.30
C GLY A 99 15.57 18.68 -23.21
N ASN A 100 15.22 18.73 -21.92
CA ASN A 100 16.11 18.42 -20.80
C ASN A 100 15.63 17.15 -20.04
N PRO A 101 16.55 16.44 -19.37
CA PRO A 101 16.16 15.37 -18.45
C PRO A 101 15.42 15.93 -17.22
N PRO A 102 14.57 15.11 -16.55
CA PRO A 102 13.97 15.50 -15.28
C PRO A 102 15.03 15.83 -14.22
N LYS A 103 14.92 17.00 -13.60
CA LYS A 103 15.75 17.45 -12.48
C LYS A 103 15.00 17.25 -11.16
N LEU A 104 15.64 16.64 -10.19
CA LEU A 104 15.10 16.48 -8.84
C LEU A 104 14.94 17.85 -8.16
N LEU A 105 13.76 18.11 -7.61
CA LEU A 105 13.47 19.30 -6.81
C LEU A 105 13.41 18.97 -5.31
N ILE A 106 12.62 17.96 -4.96
CA ILE A 106 12.31 17.59 -3.58
C ILE A 106 12.35 16.08 -3.47
N TYR A 107 12.93 15.58 -2.39
CA TYR A 107 12.92 14.17 -2.00
C TYR A 107 12.35 14.00 -0.60
N SER A 108 12.02 12.76 -0.23
CA SER A 108 11.42 12.45 1.07
C SER A 108 10.17 13.31 1.39
N ALA A 109 9.38 13.62 0.35
CA ALA A 109 8.21 14.51 0.33
C ALA A 109 8.44 15.99 0.71
N LYS A 110 9.49 16.32 1.46
CA LYS A 110 9.69 17.64 2.08
C LYS A 110 11.10 18.21 1.94
N SER A 111 12.10 17.37 1.70
CA SER A 111 13.50 17.79 1.68
C SER A 111 13.88 18.37 0.33
N LEU A 112 14.37 19.60 0.32
CA LEU A 112 14.82 20.29 -0.88
C LEU A 112 16.14 19.68 -1.37
N ALA A 113 16.28 19.43 -2.68
CA ALA A 113 17.54 18.97 -3.26
C ALA A 113 18.55 20.12 -3.37
N ASP A 114 19.84 19.78 -3.42
CA ASP A 114 20.92 20.78 -3.47
C ASP A 114 20.80 21.69 -4.71
N GLY A 115 21.01 22.98 -4.49
CA GLY A 115 20.93 24.01 -5.54
C GLY A 115 19.52 24.29 -6.06
N VAL A 116 18.47 23.76 -5.42
CA VAL A 116 17.09 24.14 -5.71
C VAL A 116 16.73 25.38 -4.88
N PRO A 117 16.14 26.43 -5.48
CA PRO A 117 15.77 27.64 -4.75
C PRO A 117 14.73 27.39 -3.63
N SER A 118 14.82 28.13 -2.54
CA SER A 118 13.92 28.01 -1.38
C SER A 118 12.45 28.37 -1.65
N ARG A 119 12.16 28.94 -2.82
CA ARG A 119 10.79 29.21 -3.26
C ARG A 119 10.00 27.92 -3.56
N PHE A 120 10.70 26.81 -3.78
CA PHE A 120 10.11 25.48 -3.86
C PHE A 120 9.95 24.87 -2.47
N SER A 121 8.80 24.25 -2.20
CA SER A 121 8.53 23.58 -0.94
C SER A 121 7.59 22.39 -1.14
N GLY A 122 7.82 21.33 -0.38
CA GLY A 122 7.07 20.08 -0.46
C GLY A 122 6.34 19.83 0.85
N SER A 123 5.14 19.26 0.76
CA SER A 123 4.37 18.88 1.94
C SER A 123 3.58 17.59 1.72
N GLY A 124 3.03 17.06 2.81
CA GLY A 124 2.21 15.84 2.80
C GLY A 124 2.89 14.59 3.35
N SER A 125 2.12 13.52 3.39
CA SER A 125 2.50 12.19 3.87
C SER A 125 1.40 11.17 3.58
N SER A 126 1.72 9.89 3.68
CA SER A 126 0.81 8.77 3.44
C SER A 126 0.29 8.73 2.01
N THR A 127 -0.83 9.38 1.68
CA THR A 127 -1.46 9.29 0.35
C THR A 127 -1.56 10.61 -0.38
N GLN A 128 -1.29 11.74 0.29
CA GLN A 128 -1.51 13.07 -0.27
C GLN A 128 -0.29 13.97 -0.07
N TYR A 129 0.11 14.63 -1.15
CA TYR A 129 1.32 15.42 -1.25
C TYR A 129 1.07 16.69 -2.02
N SER A 130 1.86 17.72 -1.76
CA SER A 130 1.87 18.93 -2.56
C SER A 130 3.27 19.48 -2.78
N LEU A 131 3.44 20.10 -3.94
CA LEU A 131 4.57 20.95 -4.30
C LEU A 131 4.04 22.37 -4.41
N LYS A 132 4.58 23.28 -3.60
CA LYS A 132 4.31 24.70 -3.69
C LYS A 132 5.52 25.40 -4.28
N ILE A 133 5.27 26.25 -5.27
CA ILE A 133 6.25 27.16 -5.86
C ILE A 133 5.76 28.56 -5.52
N GLY A 134 6.53 29.29 -4.73
CA GLY A 134 6.30 30.72 -4.48
C GLY A 134 7.04 31.57 -5.50
N ASP A 135 6.57 32.80 -5.71
CA ASP A 135 7.27 33.81 -6.52
C ASP A 135 7.75 33.25 -7.87
N LEU A 136 6.80 32.80 -8.70
CA LEU A 136 7.08 32.15 -9.97
C LEU A 136 8.03 32.97 -10.85
N GLN A 137 9.09 32.31 -11.32
CA GLN A 137 10.10 32.90 -12.20
C GLN A 137 10.00 32.34 -13.63
N PRO A 138 10.58 33.01 -14.65
CA PRO A 138 10.57 32.50 -16.03
C PRO A 138 11.19 31.11 -16.16
N GLU A 139 12.15 30.77 -15.30
CA GLU A 139 12.80 29.46 -15.31
C GLU A 139 11.92 28.33 -14.78
N ASP A 140 10.76 28.65 -14.19
CA ASP A 140 9.85 27.67 -13.57
C ASP A 140 8.80 27.15 -14.57
N ILE A 141 8.83 27.61 -15.83
CA ILE A 141 8.00 27.09 -16.92
C ILE A 141 8.53 25.71 -17.34
N ALA A 142 7.82 24.67 -16.89
CA ALA A 142 8.24 23.27 -17.04
C ALA A 142 7.07 22.32 -16.82
N THR A 143 7.27 21.03 -17.13
CA THR A 143 6.42 19.95 -16.66
C THR A 143 6.91 19.45 -15.31
N TYR A 144 6.00 19.16 -14.40
CA TYR A 144 6.32 18.67 -13.05
C TYR A 144 5.75 17.28 -12.83
N TYR A 145 6.52 16.42 -12.16
CA TYR A 145 6.16 15.04 -11.88
C TYR A 145 6.37 14.69 -10.42
N CYS A 146 5.41 14.02 -9.81
CA CYS A 146 5.62 13.26 -8.58
C CYS A 146 5.92 11.79 -8.88
N GLN A 147 6.75 11.18 -8.05
CA GLN A 147 7.14 9.78 -8.15
C GLN A 147 7.13 9.14 -6.75
N GLN A 148 6.53 7.95 -6.62
CA GLN A 148 6.64 7.16 -5.39
C GLN A 148 7.83 6.20 -5.45
N GLY A 149 8.57 6.09 -4.35
CA GLY A 149 9.68 5.16 -4.18
C GLY A 149 9.44 4.11 -3.10
N TRP A 150 8.18 3.88 -2.71
CA TRP A 150 7.78 2.94 -1.67
C TRP A 150 7.73 1.49 -2.16
N SER A 151 7.19 1.29 -3.37
CA SER A 151 7.03 -0.03 -3.98
C SER A 151 7.64 -0.08 -5.38
N THR A 152 8.02 -1.28 -5.80
CA THR A 152 8.54 -1.56 -7.15
C THR A 152 7.45 -2.12 -8.06
N PRO A 153 7.35 -1.66 -9.32
CA PRO A 153 8.18 -0.64 -9.94
C PRO A 153 7.86 0.77 -9.40
N PRO A 154 8.84 1.70 -9.38
CA PRO A 154 8.56 3.11 -9.13
C PRO A 154 7.54 3.62 -10.15
N THR A 155 6.53 4.32 -9.66
CA THR A 155 5.46 4.87 -10.51
C THR A 155 5.49 6.39 -10.48
N VAL A 156 5.38 6.96 -11.68
CA VAL A 156 5.18 8.39 -11.92
C VAL A 156 3.73 8.64 -12.30
N ILE A 157 3.34 9.91 -12.45
CA ILE A 157 1.99 10.27 -12.91
C ILE A 157 1.65 9.51 -14.19
N GLN A 158 0.42 9.00 -14.28
CA GLN A 158 -0.18 8.63 -15.55
C GLN A 158 -1.02 9.81 -16.01
N ALA A 159 -0.79 10.28 -17.25
CA ALA A 159 -1.73 11.20 -17.87
C ALA A 159 -3.06 10.46 -18.03
N MET A 160 -4.13 10.98 -17.44
CA MET A 160 -5.48 10.57 -17.82
C MET A 160 -5.70 11.12 -19.22
N THR A 161 -5.53 10.27 -20.23
CA THR A 161 -5.84 10.54 -21.65
C THR A 161 -7.33 10.51 -21.90
#